data_AF-A0A7K3L1B1-F1
#
_entry.id   AF-A0A7K3L1B1-F1
#
_cell.length_a   1.000
_cell.length_b   1.000
_cell.length_c   1.000
_cell.angle_alpha   90.00
_cell.angle_beta   90.00
_cell.angle_gamma   90.00
#
_symmetry.space_group_name_H-M   'P 1'
#
loop_
_entity.id
_entity.type
_entity.pdbx_description
1 polymer ?
#
loop_
_entity_poly.entity_id
_entity_poly.type
_entity_poly.pdbx_seq_one_letter_code
_entity_poly.pdbx_strand_id
1 'polypeptide(L)'
;MDYEKLGSTLGNALGDALMRRDEAARADEDARAEALLAKEEEERERQRLEEREDRFRRALEGTIHNFTNDVGARSFRVKSAVDGYASLALEKVTTELKRDPRMPRTINYKERYKALLAMGDRAEMLRRVEQTISLAERILASVPQLDVDAAVREAAGRLRYRMLILDGLKVAEPEEAADDLEASDGPHGTEEMIRAVSEAISKAFSSFVTFSPESQEERDAKELARLIDEARRSACAAADAVMASSARGITGAGLELSRLPSFSNATQFEFIYPVEDVADLAREVRRSFATYSQVVRDNGLFGAFSDGGPYGACDRSLRWLCHGDGSCRGFAQGGYGISQAIDEDSVGNTPREVALFMAELNKRPYNGLFDDDFAQHVDAFWFGFEKLMVFVNGLCEVDAKDYSAYTSKVRLMASDRARSLGAQMSPSQVARWRADVDELKKRMENPSKKETP
;
A
#
# COMPACT_ATOMS: atom_id res chain seq x y z
N MET A 1 35.12 81.70 -80.58
CA MET A 1 35.07 80.39 -79.92
C MET A 1 34.55 80.62 -78.52
N ASP A 2 33.26 80.35 -78.29
CA ASP A 2 32.59 80.63 -77.02
C ASP A 2 32.89 79.51 -76.01
N TYR A 3 33.98 79.66 -75.27
CA TYR A 3 34.29 78.81 -74.11
C TYR A 3 33.19 78.87 -73.02
N GLU A 4 32.38 79.93 -73.00
CA GLU A 4 31.21 80.07 -72.11
C GLU A 4 30.05 79.11 -72.46
N LYS A 5 29.85 78.78 -73.74
CA LYS A 5 28.81 77.82 -74.15
C LYS A 5 29.21 76.36 -73.86
N LEU A 6 30.51 76.04 -73.91
CA LEU A 6 31.04 74.72 -73.57
C LEU A 6 31.06 74.47 -72.05
N GLY A 7 31.39 75.48 -71.23
CA GLY A 7 31.32 75.36 -69.76
C GLY A 7 29.88 75.25 -69.23
N SER A 8 28.95 76.00 -69.82
CA SER A 8 27.51 75.93 -69.50
C SER A 8 26.91 74.57 -69.85
N THR A 9 27.24 74.01 -71.02
CA THR A 9 26.70 72.71 -71.45
C THR A 9 27.32 71.53 -70.69
N LEU A 10 28.62 71.55 -70.38
CA LEU A 10 29.26 70.51 -69.57
C LEU A 10 28.81 70.55 -68.11
N GLY A 11 28.65 71.76 -67.53
CA GLY A 11 28.15 71.96 -66.18
C GLY A 11 26.68 71.52 -66.01
N ASN A 12 25.84 71.83 -67.00
CA ASN A 12 24.45 71.36 -67.02
C ASN A 12 24.36 69.83 -67.20
N ALA A 13 25.18 69.24 -68.08
CA ALA A 13 25.20 67.79 -68.27
C ALA A 13 25.72 67.01 -67.05
N LEU A 14 26.72 67.56 -66.35
CA LEU A 14 27.26 66.99 -65.11
C LEU A 14 26.28 67.15 -63.94
N GLY A 15 25.61 68.30 -63.82
CA GLY A 15 24.55 68.55 -62.85
C GLY A 15 23.37 67.60 -63.04
N ASP A 16 22.92 67.41 -64.28
CA ASP A 16 21.90 66.44 -64.66
C ASP A 16 22.31 65.00 -64.36
N ALA A 17 23.56 64.62 -64.62
CA ALA A 17 24.07 63.28 -64.35
C ALA A 17 24.20 63.01 -62.83
N LEU A 18 24.58 64.02 -62.05
CA LEU A 18 24.63 63.93 -60.59
C LEU A 18 23.21 63.88 -59.99
N MET A 19 22.27 64.67 -60.50
CA MET A 19 20.86 64.61 -60.09
C MET A 19 20.24 63.24 -60.38
N ARG A 20 20.42 62.69 -61.59
CA ARG A 20 19.94 61.34 -61.92
C ARG A 20 20.59 60.25 -61.07
N ARG A 21 21.87 60.42 -60.70
CA ARG A 21 22.57 59.49 -59.80
C ARG A 21 22.04 59.59 -58.36
N ASP A 22 21.74 60.80 -57.88
CA ASP A 22 21.18 61.03 -56.54
C ASP A 22 19.73 60.53 -56.46
N GLU A 23 18.93 60.75 -57.51
CA GLU A 23 17.58 60.21 -57.67
C GLU A 23 17.59 58.67 -57.74
N ALA A 24 18.53 58.07 -58.49
CA ALA A 24 18.68 56.61 -58.54
C ALA A 24 19.17 56.02 -57.21
N ALA A 25 20.03 56.72 -56.47
CA ALA A 25 20.47 56.30 -55.14
C ALA A 25 19.32 56.35 -54.12
N ARG A 26 18.49 57.40 -54.15
CA ARG A 26 17.29 57.50 -53.30
C ARG A 26 16.26 56.43 -53.66
N ALA A 27 16.04 56.15 -54.95
CA ALA A 27 15.14 55.09 -55.36
C ALA A 27 15.63 53.68 -54.93
N ASP A 28 16.94 53.43 -54.92
CA ASP A 28 17.51 52.17 -54.41
C ASP A 28 17.43 52.10 -52.87
N GLU A 29 17.58 53.21 -52.15
CA GLU A 29 17.34 53.29 -50.70
C GLU A 29 15.87 53.08 -50.33
N ASP A 30 14.94 53.69 -51.06
CA ASP A 30 13.49 53.51 -50.88
C ASP A 30 13.08 52.06 -51.18
N ALA A 31 13.59 51.46 -52.27
CA ALA A 31 13.33 50.06 -52.60
C ALA A 31 13.89 49.09 -51.54
N ARG A 32 15.06 49.39 -50.95
CA ARG A 32 15.62 48.61 -49.84
C ARG A 32 14.81 48.78 -48.55
N ALA A 33 14.29 49.97 -48.28
CA ALA A 33 13.43 50.23 -47.14
C ALA A 33 12.08 49.49 -47.29
N GLU A 34 11.47 49.52 -48.47
CA GLU A 34 10.25 48.75 -48.78
C GLU A 34 10.49 47.24 -48.66
N ALA A 35 11.63 46.73 -49.14
CA ALA A 35 11.98 45.32 -49.02
C ALA A 35 12.26 44.89 -47.56
N LEU A 36 12.79 45.78 -46.72
CA LEU A 36 12.97 45.54 -45.28
C LEU A 36 11.62 45.46 -44.57
N LEU A 37 10.71 46.41 -44.85
CA LEU A 37 9.36 46.43 -44.29
C LEU A 37 8.55 45.19 -44.68
N ALA A 38 8.63 44.76 -45.95
CA ALA A 38 7.98 43.54 -46.42
C ALA A 38 8.51 42.28 -45.71
N LYS A 39 9.82 42.21 -45.44
CA LYS A 39 10.41 41.10 -44.66
C LYS A 39 9.98 41.14 -43.20
N GLU A 40 9.94 42.31 -42.58
CA GLU A 40 9.45 42.45 -41.20
C GLU A 40 7.97 42.07 -41.09
N GLU A 41 7.16 42.37 -42.10
CA GLU A 41 5.76 41.98 -42.17
C GLU A 41 5.60 40.46 -42.32
N GLU A 42 6.37 39.84 -43.22
CA GLU A 42 6.42 38.38 -43.39
C GLU A 42 6.86 37.66 -42.10
N GLU A 43 7.87 38.18 -41.39
CA GLU A 43 8.30 37.62 -40.11
C GLU A 43 7.24 37.75 -39.01
N ARG A 44 6.53 38.87 -38.96
CA ARG A 44 5.40 39.06 -38.03
C ARG A 44 4.25 38.12 -38.35
N GLU A 45 3.93 37.92 -39.63
CA GLU A 45 2.93 36.93 -40.05
C GLU A 45 3.32 35.51 -39.67
N ARG A 46 4.59 35.14 -39.86
CA ARG A 46 5.12 33.84 -39.43
C ARG A 46 5.02 33.65 -37.92
N GLN A 47 5.42 34.65 -37.13
CA GLN A 47 5.31 34.61 -35.67
C GLN A 47 3.84 34.48 -35.23
N ARG A 48 2.91 35.19 -35.88
CA ARG A 48 1.47 35.07 -35.60
C ARG A 48 0.95 33.66 -35.90
N LEU A 49 1.33 33.07 -37.03
CA LEU A 49 0.95 31.71 -37.37
C LEU A 49 1.49 30.72 -36.33
N GLU A 50 2.75 30.85 -35.94
CA GLU A 50 3.39 30.00 -34.93
C GLU A 50 2.71 30.13 -33.56
N GLU A 51 2.44 31.36 -33.08
CA GLU A 51 1.73 31.58 -31.81
C GLU A 51 0.31 31.01 -31.82
N ARG A 52 -0.37 31.07 -32.97
CA ARG A 52 -1.72 30.50 -33.14
C ARG A 52 -1.69 28.98 -33.11
N GLU A 53 -0.78 28.38 -33.87
CA GLU A 53 -0.56 26.93 -33.87
C GLU A 53 -0.20 26.42 -32.47
N ASP A 54 0.66 27.15 -31.75
CA ASP A 54 1.04 26.83 -30.38
C ASP A 54 -0.16 26.90 -29.42
N ARG A 55 -1.03 27.91 -29.53
CA ARG A 55 -2.26 27.98 -28.73
C ARG A 55 -3.20 26.82 -29.03
N PHE A 56 -3.35 26.46 -30.31
CA PHE A 56 -4.17 25.34 -30.74
C PHE A 56 -3.61 24.00 -30.23
N ARG A 57 -2.29 23.80 -30.31
CA ARG A 57 -1.58 22.64 -29.78
C ARG A 57 -1.76 22.50 -28.26
N ARG A 58 -1.58 23.59 -27.50
CA ARG A 58 -1.79 23.57 -26.04
C ARG A 58 -3.23 23.24 -25.65
N ALA A 59 -4.22 23.74 -26.42
CA ALA A 59 -5.62 23.41 -26.18
C ALA A 59 -5.92 21.93 -26.46
N LEU A 60 -5.36 21.36 -27.53
CA LEU A 60 -5.43 19.94 -27.84
C LEU A 60 -4.81 19.09 -26.71
N GLU A 61 -3.58 19.38 -26.33
CA GLU A 61 -2.85 18.67 -25.26
C GLU A 61 -3.59 18.74 -23.92
N GLY A 62 -4.11 19.93 -23.56
CA GLY A 62 -4.90 20.10 -22.34
C GLY A 62 -6.19 19.29 -22.36
N THR A 63 -6.85 19.17 -23.52
CA THR A 63 -8.06 18.36 -23.67
C THR A 63 -7.74 16.87 -23.52
N ILE A 64 -6.71 16.38 -24.21
CA ILE A 64 -6.23 14.98 -24.08
C ILE A 64 -5.87 14.66 -22.62
N HIS A 65 -5.17 15.57 -21.95
CA HIS A 65 -4.76 15.40 -20.56
C HIS A 65 -5.97 15.25 -19.62
N ASN A 66 -7.00 16.08 -19.78
CA ASN A 66 -8.22 16.01 -18.96
C ASN A 66 -8.93 14.66 -19.10
N PHE A 67 -9.14 14.19 -20.33
CA PHE A 67 -9.79 12.90 -20.55
C PHE A 67 -8.94 11.72 -20.09
N THR A 68 -7.61 11.79 -20.27
CA THR A 68 -6.68 10.78 -19.76
C THR A 68 -6.77 10.68 -18.24
N ASN A 69 -6.83 11.82 -17.55
CA ASN A 69 -7.03 11.87 -16.10
C ASN A 69 -8.38 11.27 -15.69
N ASP A 70 -9.45 11.53 -16.43
CA ASP A 70 -10.78 10.98 -16.13
C ASP A 70 -10.85 9.46 -16.33
N VAL A 71 -10.24 8.93 -17.39
CA VAL A 71 -10.09 7.49 -17.59
C VAL A 71 -9.26 6.87 -16.46
N GLY A 72 -8.14 7.51 -16.11
CA GLY A 72 -7.29 7.10 -14.99
C GLY A 72 -8.02 7.12 -13.65
N ALA A 73 -8.82 8.14 -13.38
CA ALA A 73 -9.59 8.28 -12.14
C ALA A 73 -10.65 7.19 -12.00
N ARG A 74 -11.38 6.86 -13.07
CA ARG A 74 -12.37 5.76 -13.07
C ARG A 74 -11.71 4.41 -12.86
N SER A 75 -10.64 4.15 -13.62
CA SER A 75 -9.82 2.95 -13.50
C SER A 75 -9.30 2.77 -12.06
N PHE A 76 -8.75 3.83 -11.47
CA PHE A 76 -8.26 3.81 -10.09
C PHE A 76 -9.36 3.56 -9.06
N ARG A 77 -10.54 4.17 -9.23
CA ARG A 77 -11.68 4.00 -8.30
C ARG A 77 -12.16 2.54 -8.24
N VAL A 78 -12.26 1.88 -9.38
CA VAL A 78 -12.67 0.46 -9.45
C VAL A 78 -11.58 -0.44 -8.87
N LYS A 79 -10.31 -0.22 -9.26
CA LYS A 79 -9.14 -0.90 -8.70
C LYS A 79 -9.10 -0.77 -7.17
N SER A 80 -9.24 0.44 -6.63
CA SER A 80 -9.17 0.70 -5.19
C SER A 80 -10.28 -0.02 -4.41
N ALA A 81 -11.49 -0.11 -4.97
CA ALA A 81 -12.57 -0.87 -4.35
C ALA A 81 -12.23 -2.37 -4.24
N VAL A 82 -11.71 -2.95 -5.33
CA VAL A 82 -11.26 -4.35 -5.38
C VAL A 82 -10.05 -4.57 -4.46
N ASP A 83 -9.07 -3.67 -4.44
CA ASP A 83 -7.92 -3.73 -3.54
C ASP A 83 -8.35 -3.75 -2.06
N GLY A 84 -9.35 -2.93 -1.71
CA GLY A 84 -9.93 -2.91 -0.37
C GLY A 84 -10.58 -4.25 -0.01
N TYR A 85 -11.36 -4.83 -0.92
CA TYR A 85 -11.99 -6.13 -0.69
C TYR A 85 -10.94 -7.24 -0.57
N ALA A 86 -9.94 -7.24 -1.45
CA ALA A 86 -8.87 -8.22 -1.47
C ALA A 86 -8.00 -8.17 -0.20
N SER A 87 -7.77 -6.96 0.33
CA SER A 87 -7.06 -6.76 1.59
C SER A 87 -7.85 -7.32 2.78
N LEU A 88 -9.15 -7.04 2.85
CA LEU A 88 -10.04 -7.60 3.87
C LEU A 88 -10.11 -9.14 3.78
N ALA A 89 -10.23 -9.68 2.57
CA ALA A 89 -10.24 -11.12 2.35
C ALA A 89 -8.96 -11.79 2.85
N LEU A 90 -7.80 -11.19 2.54
CA LEU A 90 -6.49 -11.66 3.00
C LEU A 90 -6.37 -11.58 4.53
N GLU A 91 -6.82 -10.49 5.16
CA GLU A 91 -6.82 -10.34 6.61
C GLU A 91 -7.65 -11.44 7.29
N LYS A 92 -8.85 -11.71 6.78
CA LYS A 92 -9.73 -12.77 7.28
C LYS A 92 -9.10 -14.15 7.13
N VAL A 93 -8.57 -14.47 5.94
CA VAL A 93 -7.87 -15.75 5.69
C VAL A 93 -6.66 -15.89 6.62
N THR A 94 -5.88 -14.83 6.78
CA THR A 94 -4.69 -14.83 7.66
C THR A 94 -5.08 -15.03 9.12
N THR A 95 -6.18 -14.41 9.56
CA THR A 95 -6.70 -14.57 10.93
C THR A 95 -7.21 -15.99 11.18
N GLU A 96 -7.88 -16.60 10.20
CA GLU A 96 -8.29 -18.01 10.24
C GLU A 96 -7.08 -18.94 10.28
N LEU A 97 -6.09 -18.71 9.41
CA LEU A 97 -4.85 -19.49 9.34
C LEU A 97 -4.08 -19.43 10.66
N LYS A 98 -3.98 -18.25 11.29
CA LYS A 98 -3.35 -18.10 12.63
C LYS A 98 -4.08 -18.87 13.74
N ARG A 99 -5.35 -19.19 13.56
CA ARG A 99 -6.17 -19.94 14.53
C ARG A 99 -6.20 -21.44 14.23
N ASP A 100 -5.80 -21.86 13.03
CA ASP A 100 -5.81 -23.24 12.58
C ASP A 100 -4.94 -24.11 13.51
N PRO A 101 -5.44 -25.26 14.00
CA PRO A 101 -4.67 -26.15 14.87
C PRO A 101 -3.45 -26.79 14.18
N ARG A 102 -3.43 -26.86 12.85
CA ARG A 102 -2.32 -27.42 12.06
C ARG A 102 -1.16 -26.43 11.89
N MET A 103 -1.37 -25.17 12.25
CA MET A 103 -0.35 -24.12 12.18
C MET A 103 0.38 -23.97 13.52
N PRO A 104 1.68 -23.67 13.49
CA PRO A 104 2.42 -23.30 14.69
C PRO A 104 1.80 -22.13 15.43
N ARG A 105 1.77 -22.22 16.75
CA ARG A 105 1.25 -21.19 17.63
C ARG A 105 2.39 -20.53 18.39
N THR A 106 2.30 -19.22 18.55
CA THR A 106 3.24 -18.44 19.34
C THR A 106 2.54 -17.82 20.53
N ILE A 107 3.31 -17.54 21.57
CA ILE A 107 2.89 -16.90 22.80
C ILE A 107 3.47 -15.49 22.81
N ASN A 108 2.62 -14.47 22.91
CA ASN A 108 3.08 -13.11 23.18
C ASN A 108 3.44 -12.95 24.68
N TYR A 109 4.51 -13.62 25.09
CA TYR A 109 4.91 -13.71 26.49
C TYR A 109 5.40 -12.37 27.06
N LYS A 110 5.94 -11.47 26.22
CA LYS A 110 6.37 -10.13 26.62
C LYS A 110 5.20 -9.25 27.03
N GLU A 111 4.11 -9.23 26.27
CA GLU A 111 2.90 -8.51 26.67
C GLU A 111 2.24 -9.12 27.90
N ARG A 112 2.23 -10.47 27.98
CA ARG A 112 1.74 -11.17 29.18
C ARG A 112 2.55 -10.78 30.40
N TYR A 113 3.89 -10.77 30.33
CA TYR A 113 4.77 -10.37 31.42
C TYR A 113 4.54 -8.90 31.83
N LYS A 114 4.44 -7.97 30.87
CA LYS A 114 4.08 -6.57 31.14
C LYS A 114 2.74 -6.45 31.88
N ALA A 115 1.75 -7.27 31.51
CA ALA A 115 0.47 -7.29 32.22
C ALA A 115 0.60 -7.83 33.65
N LEU A 116 1.46 -8.85 33.88
CA LEU A 116 1.74 -9.38 35.22
C LEU A 116 2.35 -8.31 36.13
N LEU A 117 3.27 -7.50 35.62
CA LEU A 117 3.87 -6.38 36.35
C LEU A 117 2.84 -5.31 36.76
N ALA A 118 1.68 -5.25 36.13
CA ALA A 118 0.64 -4.28 36.50
C ALA A 118 -0.38 -4.84 37.53
N MET A 119 -0.27 -6.11 37.91
CA MET A 119 -1.24 -6.77 38.79
C MET A 119 -0.97 -6.49 40.27
N GLY A 120 -2.03 -6.15 41.00
CA GLY A 120 -2.00 -5.95 42.46
C GLY A 120 -2.45 -7.16 43.28
N ASP A 121 -2.98 -8.21 42.64
CA ASP A 121 -3.37 -9.45 43.30
C ASP A 121 -2.41 -10.61 42.97
N ARG A 122 -1.84 -11.20 44.01
CA ARG A 122 -0.91 -12.33 43.90
C ARG A 122 -1.58 -13.59 43.35
N ALA A 123 -2.84 -13.85 43.70
CA ALA A 123 -3.53 -15.07 43.29
C ALA A 123 -3.83 -15.03 41.79
N GLU A 124 -4.36 -13.90 41.31
CA GLU A 124 -4.56 -13.66 39.88
C GLU A 124 -3.25 -13.67 39.09
N MET A 125 -2.16 -13.08 39.61
CA MET A 125 -0.85 -13.10 38.97
C MET A 125 -0.32 -14.53 38.78
N LEU A 126 -0.30 -15.34 39.84
CA LEU A 126 0.13 -16.74 39.78
C LEU A 126 -0.74 -17.55 38.80
N ARG A 127 -2.06 -17.33 38.81
CA ARG A 127 -2.99 -17.98 37.88
C ARG A 127 -2.66 -17.64 36.42
N ARG A 128 -2.27 -16.40 36.12
CA ARG A 128 -1.91 -15.94 34.76
C ARG A 128 -0.56 -16.48 34.29
N VAL A 129 0.40 -16.62 35.21
CA VAL A 129 1.68 -17.30 34.95
C VAL A 129 1.42 -18.77 34.63
N GLU A 130 0.66 -19.47 35.46
CA GLU A 130 0.30 -20.88 35.25
C GLU A 130 -0.43 -21.10 33.91
N GLN A 131 -1.35 -20.20 33.55
CA GLN A 131 -2.03 -20.23 32.26
C GLN A 131 -1.07 -20.11 31.07
N THR A 132 0.04 -19.39 31.24
CA THR A 132 1.04 -19.19 30.19
C THR A 132 1.94 -20.42 30.06
N ILE A 133 2.35 -21.03 31.17
CA ILE A 133 3.06 -22.33 31.18
C ILE A 133 2.18 -23.42 30.56
N SER A 134 0.92 -23.51 30.97
CA SER A 134 -0.04 -24.48 30.41
C SER A 134 -0.36 -24.22 28.94
N LEU A 135 -0.16 -22.99 28.44
CA LEU A 135 -0.25 -22.70 27.01
C LEU A 135 0.96 -23.25 26.26
N ALA A 136 2.17 -23.07 26.79
CA ALA A 136 3.39 -23.65 26.22
C ALA A 136 3.31 -25.17 26.10
N GLU A 137 2.87 -25.86 27.17
CA GLU A 137 2.68 -27.31 27.16
C GLU A 137 1.64 -27.75 26.11
N ARG A 138 0.54 -27.00 25.95
CA ARG A 138 -0.46 -27.30 24.91
C ARG A 138 0.08 -27.11 23.50
N ILE A 139 0.97 -26.15 23.28
CA ILE A 139 1.63 -25.95 21.98
C ILE A 139 2.52 -27.17 21.68
N LEU A 140 3.32 -27.61 22.64
CA LEU A 140 4.16 -28.81 22.51
C LEU A 140 3.32 -30.06 22.24
N ALA A 141 2.20 -30.24 22.96
CA ALA A 141 1.29 -31.35 22.74
C ALA A 141 0.58 -31.32 21.37
N SER A 142 0.47 -30.15 20.73
CA SER A 142 -0.14 -30.00 19.40
C SER A 142 0.81 -30.31 18.24
N VAL A 143 2.11 -30.47 18.50
CA VAL A 143 3.13 -30.75 17.48
C VAL A 143 2.76 -31.90 16.54
N PRO A 144 2.25 -33.05 17.00
CA PRO A 144 1.91 -34.16 16.11
C PRO A 144 0.76 -33.87 15.13
N GLN A 145 0.01 -32.79 15.37
CA GLN A 145 -1.13 -32.37 14.54
C GLN A 145 -0.75 -31.31 13.51
N LEU A 146 0.52 -30.88 13.48
CA LEU A 146 0.98 -29.87 12.55
C LEU A 146 0.97 -30.40 11.11
N ASP A 147 0.28 -29.68 10.24
CA ASP A 147 0.21 -29.92 8.80
C ASP A 147 0.11 -28.55 8.12
N VAL A 148 1.26 -27.87 8.10
CA VAL A 148 1.40 -26.49 7.62
C VAL A 148 1.05 -26.41 6.13
N ASP A 149 1.48 -27.39 5.34
CA ASP A 149 1.22 -27.42 3.90
C ASP A 149 -0.27 -27.51 3.58
N ALA A 150 -1.01 -28.42 4.24
CA ALA A 150 -2.45 -28.52 4.04
C ALA A 150 -3.19 -27.26 4.49
N ALA A 151 -2.83 -26.70 5.66
CA ALA A 151 -3.45 -25.48 6.18
C ALA A 151 -3.23 -24.28 5.26
N VAL A 152 -2.01 -24.09 4.74
CA VAL A 152 -1.67 -23.01 3.82
C VAL A 152 -2.34 -23.19 2.47
N ARG A 153 -2.41 -24.43 1.94
CA ARG A 153 -3.11 -24.73 0.68
C ARG A 153 -4.61 -24.44 0.78
N GLU A 154 -5.25 -24.82 1.88
CA GLU A 154 -6.65 -24.49 2.15
C GLU A 154 -6.87 -22.98 2.29
N ALA A 155 -6.00 -22.28 3.01
CA ALA A 155 -6.06 -20.82 3.15
C ALA A 155 -5.93 -20.11 1.80
N ALA A 156 -4.98 -20.54 0.96
CA ALA A 156 -4.83 -20.06 -0.40
C ALA A 156 -6.09 -20.33 -1.25
N GLY A 157 -6.68 -21.52 -1.13
CA GLY A 157 -7.96 -21.88 -1.77
C GLY A 157 -9.11 -20.98 -1.33
N ARG A 158 -9.22 -20.68 -0.03
CA ARG A 158 -10.23 -19.75 0.52
C ARG A 158 -10.03 -18.33 0.01
N LEU A 159 -8.79 -17.85 -0.09
CA LEU A 159 -8.50 -16.54 -0.67
C LEU A 159 -8.94 -16.48 -2.12
N ARG A 160 -8.57 -17.48 -2.93
CA ARG A 160 -8.99 -17.60 -4.33
C ARG A 160 -10.52 -17.62 -4.44
N TYR A 161 -11.19 -18.42 -3.63
CA TYR A 161 -12.65 -18.49 -3.60
C TYR A 161 -13.28 -17.13 -3.28
N ARG A 162 -12.79 -16.43 -2.26
CA ARG A 162 -13.26 -15.07 -1.93
C ARG A 162 -13.04 -14.09 -3.08
N MET A 163 -11.96 -14.22 -3.85
CA MET A 163 -11.74 -13.39 -5.04
C MET A 163 -12.72 -13.75 -6.15
N LEU A 164 -13.03 -15.03 -6.35
CA LEU A 164 -14.01 -15.48 -7.35
C LEU A 164 -15.43 -14.95 -7.09
N ILE A 165 -15.79 -14.64 -5.83
CA ILE A 165 -17.07 -13.98 -5.52
C ILE A 165 -17.21 -12.65 -6.27
N LEU A 166 -16.10 -11.91 -6.47
CA LEU A 166 -16.12 -10.66 -7.24
C LEU A 166 -16.46 -10.88 -8.73
N ASP A 167 -16.25 -12.08 -9.27
CA ASP A 167 -16.60 -12.42 -10.66
C ASP A 167 -18.12 -12.48 -10.89
N GLY A 168 -18.89 -12.66 -9.81
CA GLY A 168 -20.34 -12.57 -9.81
C GLY A 168 -20.87 -11.14 -9.98
N LEU A 169 -20.05 -10.11 -9.75
CA LEU A 169 -20.41 -8.73 -10.02
C LEU A 169 -20.38 -8.46 -11.52
N LYS A 170 -21.47 -7.89 -12.02
CA LYS A 170 -21.64 -7.52 -13.42
C LYS A 170 -21.79 -6.02 -13.55
N VAL A 171 -21.22 -5.45 -14.63
CA VAL A 171 -21.37 -4.01 -14.91
C VAL A 171 -22.82 -3.72 -15.25
N ALA A 172 -23.41 -2.75 -14.54
CA ALA A 172 -24.78 -2.31 -14.75
C ALA A 172 -24.93 -1.50 -16.05
N GLU A 173 -26.17 -1.28 -16.48
CA GLU A 173 -26.44 -0.36 -17.59
C GLU A 173 -26.07 1.09 -17.22
N PRO A 174 -25.53 1.88 -18.17
CA PRO A 174 -25.20 3.28 -17.92
C PRO A 174 -26.47 4.16 -17.89
N GLU A 175 -26.62 4.97 -16.84
CA GLU A 175 -27.79 5.88 -16.68
C GLU A 175 -27.87 7.01 -17.72
N GLU A 176 -26.75 7.37 -18.35
CA GLU A 176 -26.62 8.54 -19.25
C GLU A 176 -26.65 8.16 -20.74
N ALA A 177 -27.14 6.97 -21.09
CA ALA A 177 -27.13 6.53 -22.49
C ALA A 177 -28.07 7.39 -23.36
N ALA A 178 -27.51 8.11 -24.33
CA ALA A 178 -28.28 8.55 -25.49
C ALA A 178 -28.72 7.32 -26.29
N ASP A 179 -30.02 7.22 -26.59
CA ASP A 179 -30.68 6.06 -27.21
C ASP A 179 -30.12 5.67 -28.60
N ASP A 180 -29.40 6.58 -29.26
CA ASP A 180 -29.04 6.45 -30.68
C ASP A 180 -27.63 5.89 -30.96
N LEU A 181 -26.87 5.46 -29.95
CA LEU A 181 -25.48 5.01 -30.14
C LEU A 181 -25.35 3.48 -30.04
N GLU A 182 -24.97 2.83 -31.14
CA GLU A 182 -24.76 1.38 -31.20
C GLU A 182 -23.67 0.90 -30.24
N ALA A 183 -23.86 -0.30 -29.68
CA ALA A 183 -22.82 -0.98 -28.93
C ALA A 183 -21.70 -1.44 -29.87
N SER A 184 -20.46 -1.12 -29.54
CA SER A 184 -19.28 -1.53 -30.29
C SER A 184 -18.33 -2.31 -29.37
N ASP A 185 -17.52 -3.18 -29.96
CA ASP A 185 -16.40 -3.86 -29.29
C ASP A 185 -15.35 -2.79 -28.96
N GLY A 186 -15.51 -2.16 -27.80
CA GLY A 186 -14.74 -1.00 -27.38
C GLY A 186 -13.27 -1.33 -27.08
N PRO A 187 -12.41 -0.30 -26.99
CA PRO A 187 -10.99 -0.49 -26.67
C PRO A 187 -10.80 -1.24 -25.35
N HIS A 188 -9.92 -2.25 -25.35
CA HIS A 188 -9.73 -3.12 -24.21
C HIS A 188 -8.61 -2.62 -23.30
N GLY A 189 -8.99 -2.22 -22.09
CA GLY A 189 -8.05 -1.78 -21.07
C GLY A 189 -7.64 -0.31 -21.19
N THR A 190 -6.86 0.13 -20.21
CA THR A 190 -6.64 1.56 -19.94
C THR A 190 -5.88 2.27 -21.05
N GLU A 191 -4.82 1.67 -21.59
CA GLU A 191 -3.97 2.30 -22.60
C GLU A 191 -4.66 2.41 -23.95
N GLU A 192 -5.39 1.37 -24.37
CA GLU A 192 -6.19 1.40 -25.60
C GLU A 192 -7.30 2.43 -25.50
N MET A 193 -7.93 2.57 -24.33
CA MET A 193 -8.96 3.56 -24.08
C MET A 193 -8.40 4.99 -24.18
N ILE A 194 -7.25 5.25 -23.56
CA ILE A 194 -6.55 6.54 -23.67
C ILE A 194 -6.20 6.84 -25.12
N ARG A 195 -5.69 5.86 -25.87
CA ARG A 195 -5.35 6.02 -27.28
C ARG A 195 -6.58 6.35 -28.13
N ALA A 196 -7.68 5.60 -27.97
CA ALA A 196 -8.90 5.80 -28.73
C ALA A 196 -9.51 7.19 -28.48
N VAL A 197 -9.54 7.65 -27.23
CA VAL A 197 -10.01 9.00 -26.87
C VAL A 197 -9.08 10.07 -27.43
N SER A 198 -7.76 9.89 -27.31
CA SER A 198 -6.77 10.83 -27.85
C SER A 198 -6.89 10.97 -29.37
N GLU A 199 -7.06 9.86 -30.09
CA GLU A 199 -7.23 9.84 -31.54
C GLU A 199 -8.53 10.54 -31.97
N ALA A 200 -9.63 10.31 -31.25
CA ALA A 200 -10.91 10.99 -31.49
C ALA A 200 -10.79 12.51 -31.28
N ILE A 201 -10.11 12.94 -30.21
CA ILE A 201 -9.84 14.36 -29.93
C ILE A 201 -8.97 14.96 -31.03
N SER A 202 -7.83 14.32 -31.37
CA SER A 202 -6.93 14.82 -32.42
C SER A 202 -7.63 14.96 -33.78
N LYS A 203 -8.49 14.00 -34.14
CA LYS A 203 -9.29 14.05 -35.37
C LYS A 203 -10.32 15.18 -35.35
N ALA A 204 -10.96 15.42 -34.20
CA ALA A 204 -11.91 16.52 -34.04
C ALA A 204 -11.22 17.89 -34.08
N PHE A 205 -9.99 18.01 -33.56
CA PHE A 205 -9.20 19.24 -33.67
C PHE A 205 -8.70 19.48 -35.10
N SER A 206 -8.27 18.44 -35.83
CA SER A 206 -7.72 18.60 -37.19
C SER A 206 -8.73 19.14 -38.22
N SER A 207 -10.03 18.93 -38.01
CA SER A 207 -11.07 19.49 -38.88
C SER A 207 -11.17 21.02 -38.83
N PHE A 208 -10.55 21.66 -37.84
CA PHE A 208 -10.54 23.12 -37.69
C PHE A 208 -9.23 23.76 -38.18
N VAL A 209 -8.28 23.00 -38.77
CA VAL A 209 -6.94 23.51 -39.16
C VAL A 209 -6.94 24.29 -40.49
N THR A 210 -8.08 24.44 -41.18
CA THR A 210 -8.15 25.26 -42.41
C THR A 210 -8.27 26.75 -42.09
N PHE A 211 -7.24 27.56 -42.36
CA PHE A 211 -7.27 29.01 -42.12
C PHE A 211 -6.83 29.85 -43.33
N SER A 212 -7.65 30.87 -43.63
CA SER A 212 -7.42 31.91 -44.64
C SER A 212 -6.88 33.17 -43.97
N PRO A 213 -5.87 33.87 -44.54
CA PRO A 213 -5.36 35.10 -43.97
C PRO A 213 -6.23 36.27 -44.40
N GLU A 214 -6.73 37.08 -43.47
CA GLU A 214 -6.98 38.49 -43.73
C GLU A 214 -7.09 39.30 -42.42
N SER A 215 -6.71 40.57 -42.55
CA SER A 215 -6.29 41.52 -41.51
C SER A 215 -7.33 41.91 -40.44
N GLN A 216 -7.16 41.50 -39.16
CA GLN A 216 -7.96 42.04 -38.04
C GLN A 216 -7.53 41.62 -36.61
N GLU A 217 -6.32 41.97 -36.14
CA GLU A 217 -5.69 41.51 -34.87
C GLU A 217 -6.61 41.18 -33.67
N GLU A 218 -7.54 42.06 -33.30
CA GLU A 218 -8.44 41.84 -32.15
C GLU A 218 -9.65 40.94 -32.47
N ARG A 219 -10.12 40.94 -33.72
CA ARG A 219 -11.12 39.96 -34.19
C ARG A 219 -10.46 38.60 -34.41
N ASP A 220 -9.21 38.56 -34.86
CA ASP A 220 -8.45 37.33 -35.06
C ASP A 220 -8.17 36.60 -33.73
N ALA A 221 -7.89 37.34 -32.66
CA ALA A 221 -7.72 36.77 -31.32
C ALA A 221 -9.03 36.21 -30.74
N LYS A 222 -10.15 36.95 -30.88
CA LYS A 222 -11.49 36.49 -30.45
C LYS A 222 -11.98 35.31 -31.29
N GLU A 223 -11.73 35.35 -32.59
CA GLU A 223 -12.10 34.29 -33.52
C GLU A 223 -11.27 33.02 -33.24
N LEU A 224 -9.95 33.16 -33.03
CA LEU A 224 -9.11 32.03 -32.60
C LEU A 224 -9.61 31.41 -31.29
N ALA A 225 -9.94 32.23 -30.29
CA ALA A 225 -10.49 31.72 -29.03
C ALA A 225 -11.80 30.97 -29.25
N ARG A 226 -12.70 31.53 -30.07
CA ARG A 226 -13.97 30.88 -30.45
C ARG A 226 -13.74 29.55 -31.16
N LEU A 227 -12.80 29.50 -32.10
CA LEU A 227 -12.45 28.29 -32.85
C LEU A 227 -11.84 27.22 -31.94
N ILE A 228 -10.98 27.62 -31.00
CA ILE A 228 -10.44 26.72 -29.97
C ILE A 228 -11.58 26.18 -29.10
N ASP A 229 -12.53 27.01 -28.69
CA ASP A 229 -13.68 26.58 -27.89
C ASP A 229 -14.62 25.65 -28.69
N GLU A 230 -14.78 25.87 -29.99
CA GLU A 230 -15.56 25.02 -30.88
C GLU A 230 -14.86 23.68 -31.15
N ALA A 231 -13.56 23.70 -31.41
CA ALA A 231 -12.73 22.51 -31.52
C ALA A 231 -12.76 21.71 -30.21
N ARG A 232 -12.66 22.37 -29.05
CA ARG A 232 -12.77 21.73 -27.73
C ARG A 232 -14.14 21.08 -27.54
N ARG A 233 -15.23 21.79 -27.85
CA ARG A 233 -16.60 21.23 -27.75
C ARG A 233 -16.78 20.01 -28.66
N SER A 234 -16.32 20.10 -29.90
CA SER A 234 -16.35 18.99 -30.86
C SER A 234 -15.53 17.79 -30.36
N ALA A 235 -14.34 18.05 -29.83
CA ALA A 235 -13.46 17.02 -29.29
C ALA A 235 -14.00 16.38 -28.01
N CYS A 236 -14.60 17.15 -27.10
CA CYS A 236 -15.30 16.62 -25.94
C CYS A 236 -16.43 15.69 -26.38
N ALA A 237 -17.27 16.10 -27.34
CA ALA A 237 -18.35 15.27 -27.84
C ALA A 237 -17.84 13.97 -28.49
N ALA A 238 -16.74 14.03 -29.25
CA ALA A 238 -16.12 12.85 -29.84
C ALA A 238 -15.55 11.89 -28.78
N ALA A 239 -14.88 12.42 -27.76
CA ALA A 239 -14.38 11.63 -26.63
C ALA A 239 -15.53 10.99 -25.84
N ASP A 240 -16.57 11.76 -25.51
CA ASP A 240 -17.76 11.30 -24.79
C ASP A 240 -18.49 10.20 -25.56
N ALA A 241 -18.57 10.30 -26.89
CA ALA A 241 -19.15 9.24 -27.74
C ALA A 241 -18.36 7.93 -27.66
N VAL A 242 -17.02 7.99 -27.71
CA VAL A 242 -16.15 6.80 -27.55
C VAL A 242 -16.36 6.18 -26.16
N MET A 243 -16.39 7.00 -25.11
CA MET A 243 -16.60 6.54 -23.74
C MET A 243 -17.99 5.93 -23.52
N ALA A 244 -19.04 6.54 -24.06
CA ALA A 244 -20.40 6.01 -23.97
C ALA A 244 -20.55 4.69 -24.72
N SER A 245 -19.94 4.58 -25.91
CA SER A 245 -19.93 3.33 -26.69
C SER A 245 -19.24 2.21 -25.93
N SER A 246 -18.08 2.48 -25.33
CA SER A 246 -17.34 1.49 -24.53
C SER A 246 -18.12 1.07 -23.29
N ALA A 247 -18.70 2.03 -22.55
CA ALA A 247 -19.52 1.78 -21.38
C ALA A 247 -20.73 0.88 -21.65
N ARG A 248 -21.37 1.03 -22.83
CA ARG A 248 -22.45 0.13 -23.28
C ARG A 248 -21.92 -1.26 -23.62
N GLY A 249 -20.82 -1.34 -24.36
CA GLY A 249 -20.23 -2.62 -24.78
C GLY A 249 -19.82 -3.54 -23.63
N ILE A 250 -19.41 -2.96 -22.49
CA ILE A 250 -19.03 -3.73 -21.29
C ILE A 250 -20.20 -4.07 -20.35
N THR A 251 -21.44 -3.70 -20.69
CA THR A 251 -22.61 -4.01 -19.85
C THR A 251 -22.73 -5.52 -19.67
N GLY A 252 -22.90 -5.99 -18.43
CA GLY A 252 -22.91 -7.41 -18.12
C GLY A 252 -21.53 -8.07 -18.07
N ALA A 253 -20.44 -7.35 -18.36
CA ALA A 253 -19.08 -7.87 -18.19
C ALA A 253 -18.74 -8.05 -16.69
N GLY A 254 -17.81 -8.96 -16.40
CA GLY A 254 -17.25 -9.18 -15.07
C GLY A 254 -15.73 -8.98 -15.06
N LEU A 255 -15.08 -9.31 -13.94
CA LEU A 255 -13.62 -9.22 -13.81
C LEU A 255 -12.86 -10.39 -14.45
N GLU A 256 -13.55 -11.47 -14.82
CA GLU A 256 -13.00 -12.70 -15.43
C GLU A 256 -11.95 -13.39 -14.54
N LEU A 257 -12.27 -13.54 -13.25
CA LEU A 257 -11.33 -14.09 -12.26
C LEU A 257 -11.26 -15.62 -12.26
N SER A 258 -12.04 -16.30 -13.10
CA SER A 258 -12.04 -17.76 -13.23
C SER A 258 -10.65 -18.35 -13.53
N ARG A 259 -9.80 -17.59 -14.23
CA ARG A 259 -8.41 -17.96 -14.58
C ARG A 259 -7.37 -17.70 -13.49
N LEU A 260 -7.78 -17.28 -12.28
CA LEU A 260 -6.85 -17.09 -11.17
C LEU A 260 -6.10 -18.40 -10.85
N PRO A 261 -4.77 -18.33 -10.65
CA PRO A 261 -3.96 -19.52 -10.40
C PRO A 261 -4.35 -20.19 -9.09
N SER A 262 -4.26 -21.52 -9.08
CA SER A 262 -4.32 -22.32 -7.86
C SER A 262 -2.95 -22.37 -7.21
N PHE A 263 -2.89 -22.33 -5.89
CA PHE A 263 -1.65 -22.53 -5.16
C PHE A 263 -1.21 -24.00 -5.26
N SER A 264 0.00 -24.23 -5.74
CA SER A 264 0.53 -25.58 -6.03
C SER A 264 1.89 -25.87 -5.36
N ASN A 265 2.58 -24.85 -4.86
CA ASN A 265 3.86 -25.03 -4.19
C ASN A 265 3.67 -25.69 -2.84
N ALA A 266 4.66 -26.49 -2.41
CA ALA A 266 4.69 -27.07 -1.09
C ALA A 266 5.18 -26.03 -0.08
N THR A 267 4.47 -25.87 1.04
CA THR A 267 4.94 -25.04 2.15
C THR A 267 5.73 -25.91 3.11
N GLN A 268 7.01 -25.60 3.28
CA GLN A 268 7.90 -26.34 4.17
C GLN A 268 7.92 -25.71 5.56
N PHE A 269 8.10 -26.55 6.57
CA PHE A 269 8.41 -26.11 7.92
C PHE A 269 9.47 -27.03 8.52
N GLU A 270 10.33 -26.45 9.35
CA GLU A 270 11.44 -27.15 10.01
C GLU A 270 11.37 -26.94 11.52
N PHE A 271 11.73 -27.97 12.27
CA PHE A 271 11.93 -27.85 13.72
C PHE A 271 13.36 -27.40 14.00
N ILE A 272 13.51 -26.22 14.58
CA ILE A 272 14.82 -25.68 14.97
C ILE A 272 15.36 -26.39 16.21
N TYR A 273 14.45 -26.84 17.07
CA TYR A 273 14.77 -27.50 18.34
C TYR A 273 14.10 -28.87 18.43
N PRO A 274 14.75 -29.88 19.03
CA PRO A 274 14.10 -31.15 19.35
C PRO A 274 12.92 -30.91 20.30
N VAL A 275 11.73 -31.40 19.91
CA VAL A 275 10.49 -31.15 20.66
C VAL A 275 10.56 -31.75 22.07
N GLU A 276 11.20 -32.91 22.20
CA GLU A 276 11.42 -33.58 23.49
C GLU A 276 12.27 -32.70 24.42
N ASP A 277 13.35 -32.09 23.95
CA ASP A 277 14.21 -31.24 24.77
C ASP A 277 13.46 -30.00 25.30
N VAL A 278 12.57 -29.42 24.48
CA VAL A 278 11.71 -28.29 24.92
C VAL A 278 10.61 -28.76 25.88
N ALA A 279 10.10 -29.98 25.72
CA ALA A 279 9.15 -30.59 26.66
C ALA A 279 9.81 -30.89 28.02
N ASP A 280 11.07 -31.32 28.02
CA ASP A 280 11.88 -31.53 29.21
C ASP A 280 12.09 -30.21 29.97
N LEU A 281 12.41 -29.13 29.25
CA LEU A 281 12.48 -27.80 29.83
C LEU A 281 11.11 -27.37 30.42
N ALA A 282 10.01 -27.60 29.71
CA ALA A 282 8.67 -27.27 30.22
C ALA A 282 8.36 -28.00 31.54
N ARG A 283 8.77 -29.27 31.67
CA ARG A 283 8.63 -30.04 32.92
C ARG A 283 9.45 -29.43 34.05
N GLU A 284 10.69 -29.02 33.80
CA GLU A 284 11.53 -28.39 34.82
C GLU A 284 11.04 -26.99 35.22
N VAL A 285 10.53 -26.19 34.27
CA VAL A 285 9.88 -24.90 34.57
C VAL A 285 8.61 -25.10 35.39
N ARG A 286 7.81 -26.14 35.09
CA ARG A 286 6.60 -26.48 35.88
C ARG A 286 6.96 -26.87 37.31
N ARG A 287 8.07 -27.60 37.52
CA ARG A 287 8.59 -27.90 38.86
C ARG A 287 9.06 -26.63 39.58
N SER A 288 9.83 -25.80 38.90
CA SER A 288 10.27 -24.49 39.43
C SER A 288 9.09 -23.60 39.83
N PHE A 289 8.01 -23.60 39.03
CA PHE A 289 6.79 -22.85 39.31
C PHE A 289 6.11 -23.29 40.61
N ALA A 290 6.17 -24.58 40.98
CA ALA A 290 5.59 -25.04 42.24
C ALA A 290 6.28 -24.39 43.45
N THR A 291 7.62 -24.34 43.42
CA THR A 291 8.43 -23.69 44.44
C THR A 291 8.25 -22.17 44.41
N TYR A 292 8.33 -21.54 43.24
CA TYR A 292 8.06 -20.11 43.06
C TYR A 292 6.67 -19.70 43.55
N SER A 293 5.63 -20.48 43.23
CA SER A 293 4.27 -20.21 43.71
C SER A 293 4.18 -20.25 45.23
N GLN A 294 4.97 -21.07 45.90
CA GLN A 294 5.03 -21.11 47.35
C GLN A 294 5.76 -19.87 47.90
N VAL A 295 6.91 -19.51 47.32
CA VAL A 295 7.66 -18.29 47.64
C VAL A 295 6.78 -17.04 47.56
N VAL A 296 5.97 -16.90 46.51
CA VAL A 296 5.06 -15.75 46.31
C VAL A 296 3.88 -15.76 47.29
N ARG A 297 3.40 -16.93 47.70
CA ARG A 297 2.35 -17.02 48.74
C ARG A 297 2.87 -16.61 50.10
N ASP A 298 4.10 -17.00 50.42
CA ASP A 298 4.75 -16.75 51.71
C ASP A 298 5.26 -15.30 51.82
N ASN A 299 5.83 -14.74 50.74
CA ASN A 299 6.44 -13.41 50.73
C ASN A 299 5.61 -12.30 50.05
N GLY A 300 4.45 -12.65 49.46
CA GLY A 300 3.61 -11.72 48.71
C GLY A 300 4.22 -11.29 47.37
N LEU A 301 3.68 -10.22 46.76
CA LEU A 301 4.14 -9.71 45.46
C LEU A 301 5.58 -9.18 45.48
N PHE A 302 6.12 -8.85 46.65
CA PHE A 302 7.53 -8.48 46.82
C PHE A 302 8.48 -9.64 46.50
N GLY A 303 8.07 -10.89 46.75
CA GLY A 303 8.82 -12.08 46.37
C GLY A 303 8.44 -12.64 44.99
N ALA A 304 7.70 -11.88 44.17
CA ALA A 304 7.24 -12.35 42.87
C ALA A 304 8.15 -12.01 41.70
N PHE A 305 9.03 -11.03 41.84
CA PHE A 305 9.89 -10.53 40.77
C PHE A 305 11.33 -10.40 41.28
N SER A 306 12.31 -10.53 40.39
CA SER A 306 13.74 -10.41 40.73
C SER A 306 14.07 -9.04 41.35
N ASP A 307 15.11 -8.99 42.18
CA ASP A 307 15.70 -7.76 42.75
C ASP A 307 16.05 -6.69 41.68
N GLY A 308 16.33 -7.10 40.43
CA GLY A 308 16.61 -6.22 39.30
C GLY A 308 15.40 -5.55 38.63
N GLY A 309 14.17 -5.84 39.08
CA GLY A 309 12.92 -5.30 38.53
C GLY A 309 12.33 -4.13 39.36
N PRO A 310 11.30 -3.43 38.87
CA PRO A 310 10.68 -2.29 39.56
C PRO A 310 10.02 -2.65 40.91
N TYR A 311 9.78 -3.94 41.15
CA TYR A 311 9.28 -4.49 42.43
C TYR A 311 10.41 -4.99 43.36
N GLY A 312 11.56 -5.36 42.80
CA GLY A 312 12.72 -5.87 43.53
C GLY A 312 13.69 -4.80 44.01
N ALA A 313 13.63 -3.60 43.41
CA ALA A 313 14.43 -2.43 43.81
C ALA A 313 13.92 -1.72 45.08
N CYS A 314 13.14 -2.39 45.93
CA CYS A 314 12.89 -1.90 47.29
C CYS A 314 14.13 -2.19 48.14
N ASP A 315 14.93 -1.15 48.37
CA ASP A 315 16.12 -1.17 49.23
C ASP A 315 15.86 -1.98 50.53
N ARG A 316 16.75 -2.95 50.81
CA ARG A 316 16.70 -3.84 51.98
C ARG A 316 16.61 -3.06 53.30
N SER A 317 17.00 -1.78 53.31
CA SER A 317 16.92 -0.87 54.46
C SER A 317 15.49 -0.40 54.83
N LEU A 318 14.51 -0.53 53.93
CA LEU A 318 13.14 0.01 54.11
C LEU A 318 12.06 -1.07 54.29
N ARG A 319 12.48 -2.32 54.59
CA ARG A 319 11.60 -3.51 54.74
C ARG A 319 10.44 -3.34 55.75
N TRP A 320 10.57 -2.41 56.71
CA TRP A 320 9.59 -2.15 57.77
C TRP A 320 8.62 -0.98 57.47
N LEU A 321 8.87 -0.18 56.42
CA LEU A 321 7.98 0.92 56.01
C LEU A 321 6.82 0.48 55.10
N CYS A 322 6.83 -0.76 54.59
CA CYS A 322 5.84 -1.24 53.62
C CYS A 322 4.57 -1.86 54.28
N HIS A 323 4.37 -1.63 55.58
CA HIS A 323 3.14 -2.03 56.25
C HIS A 323 2.06 -0.97 56.11
N GLY A 324 1.31 -1.06 55.02
CA GLY A 324 0.02 -0.40 54.87
C GLY A 324 -0.06 0.49 53.64
N ASP A 325 -0.89 0.05 52.68
CA ASP A 325 -1.43 0.77 51.50
C ASP A 325 -0.91 0.39 50.10
N GLY A 326 0.16 -0.40 49.97
CA GLY A 326 0.57 -0.96 48.68
C GLY A 326 1.05 0.07 47.64
N SER A 327 1.41 1.28 48.07
CA SER A 327 1.96 2.32 47.19
C SER A 327 3.49 2.21 47.02
N CYS A 328 3.97 1.15 46.36
CA CYS A 328 5.33 1.12 45.81
C CYS A 328 5.25 1.01 44.28
N ARG A 329 5.06 2.14 43.59
CA ARG A 329 5.17 2.23 42.12
C ARG A 329 6.56 2.76 41.76
N GLY A 330 7.50 1.85 41.52
CA GLY A 330 8.79 2.15 40.91
C GLY A 330 8.65 2.42 39.41
N PHE A 331 9.34 3.45 38.92
CA PHE A 331 9.37 3.85 37.51
C PHE A 331 9.96 2.74 36.63
N ALA A 332 9.20 2.28 35.64
CA ALA A 332 9.68 1.38 34.61
C ALA A 332 10.62 2.12 33.65
N GLN A 333 11.94 1.98 33.84
CA GLN A 333 12.92 2.26 32.79
C GLN A 333 13.31 0.96 32.07
N GLY A 334 13.46 1.07 30.76
CA GLY A 334 13.41 -0.04 29.82
C GLY A 334 14.63 -0.97 29.88
N GLY A 335 14.34 -2.25 30.12
CA GLY A 335 15.09 -3.40 29.61
C GLY A 335 14.13 -4.25 28.76
N TYR A 336 14.60 -4.79 27.63
CA TYR A 336 13.75 -5.47 26.63
C TYR A 336 13.43 -6.96 26.94
N GLY A 337 13.80 -7.46 28.12
CA GLY A 337 13.66 -8.86 28.59
C GLY A 337 12.96 -8.99 29.94
N ILE A 338 12.75 -10.25 30.40
CA ILE A 338 12.26 -10.53 31.75
C ILE A 338 13.40 -10.26 32.75
N SER A 339 13.09 -9.62 33.89
CA SER A 339 14.12 -9.30 34.88
C SER A 339 14.53 -10.55 35.65
N GLN A 340 15.84 -10.86 35.66
CA GLN A 340 16.44 -11.98 36.39
C GLN A 340 17.92 -11.69 36.70
N ALA A 341 18.46 -12.27 37.78
CA ALA A 341 19.85 -12.09 38.20
C ALA A 341 20.83 -13.16 37.67
N ILE A 342 20.38 -14.07 36.80
CA ILE A 342 21.22 -15.13 36.21
C ILE A 342 21.93 -14.59 34.97
N ASP A 343 23.26 -14.77 34.92
CA ASP A 343 24.08 -14.41 33.76
C ASP A 343 23.82 -15.38 32.59
N GLU A 344 23.17 -14.88 31.54
CA GLU A 344 22.79 -15.68 30.38
C GLU A 344 23.99 -16.21 29.59
N ASP A 345 25.14 -15.53 29.64
CA ASP A 345 26.36 -15.93 28.92
C ASP A 345 27.06 -17.12 29.59
N SER A 346 26.64 -17.47 30.81
CA SER A 346 27.17 -18.59 31.60
C SER A 346 26.43 -19.91 31.39
N VAL A 347 25.30 -19.90 30.66
CA VAL A 347 24.43 -21.06 30.44
C VAL A 347 24.39 -21.41 28.95
N GLY A 348 24.31 -22.70 28.64
CA GLY A 348 24.21 -23.18 27.26
C GLY A 348 22.99 -22.65 26.51
N ASN A 349 23.10 -22.50 25.19
CA ASN A 349 22.07 -21.90 24.33
C ASN A 349 21.05 -22.90 23.79
N THR A 350 21.17 -24.19 24.16
CA THR A 350 20.24 -25.23 23.71
C THR A 350 19.16 -25.53 24.76
N PRO A 351 17.94 -25.93 24.35
CA PRO A 351 16.87 -26.28 25.31
C PRO A 351 17.28 -27.36 26.31
N ARG A 352 18.10 -28.33 25.87
CA ARG A 352 18.61 -29.41 26.71
C ARG A 352 19.56 -28.93 27.80
N GLU A 353 20.50 -28.06 27.47
CA GLU A 353 21.44 -27.48 28.44
C GLU A 353 20.69 -26.64 29.47
N VAL A 354 19.73 -25.83 29.03
CA VAL A 354 18.87 -25.04 29.91
C VAL A 354 18.02 -25.94 30.81
N ALA A 355 17.46 -27.03 30.29
CA ALA A 355 16.70 -27.99 31.10
C ALA A 355 17.56 -28.65 32.19
N LEU A 356 18.80 -29.05 31.87
CA LEU A 356 19.74 -29.62 32.83
C LEU A 356 20.15 -28.61 33.91
N PHE A 357 20.41 -27.37 33.51
CA PHE A 357 20.71 -26.29 34.43
C PHE A 357 19.53 -25.99 35.37
N MET A 358 18.31 -25.90 34.83
CA MET A 358 17.08 -25.75 35.60
C MET A 358 16.87 -26.92 36.58
N ALA A 359 17.13 -28.15 36.17
CA ALA A 359 17.04 -29.33 37.03
C ALA A 359 18.01 -29.25 38.22
N GLU A 360 19.21 -28.67 38.04
CA GLU A 360 20.15 -28.43 39.13
C GLU A 360 19.66 -27.34 40.09
N LEU A 361 19.13 -26.23 39.57
CA LEU A 361 18.52 -25.18 40.39
C LEU A 361 17.32 -25.69 41.20
N ASN A 362 16.51 -26.56 40.60
CA ASN A 362 15.33 -27.16 41.23
C ASN A 362 15.66 -28.13 42.38
N LYS A 363 16.90 -28.60 42.52
CA LYS A 363 17.31 -29.46 43.67
C LYS A 363 17.47 -28.68 44.96
N ARG A 364 17.63 -27.36 44.90
CA ARG A 364 17.81 -26.52 46.09
C ARG A 364 16.52 -26.54 46.91
N PRO A 365 16.56 -26.92 48.20
CA PRO A 365 15.38 -26.94 49.03
C PRO A 365 14.93 -25.51 49.37
N TYR A 366 13.64 -25.24 49.23
CA TYR A 366 13.04 -24.02 49.75
C TYR A 366 12.64 -24.24 51.22
N ASN A 367 13.21 -23.46 52.14
CA ASN A 367 13.01 -23.64 53.59
C ASN A 367 11.80 -22.87 54.15
N GLY A 368 10.90 -22.39 53.28
CA GLY A 368 9.68 -21.68 53.67
C GLY A 368 9.89 -20.20 53.96
N LEU A 369 9.03 -19.61 54.80
CA LEU A 369 9.02 -18.17 55.08
C LEU A 369 10.36 -17.60 55.61
N PHE A 370 11.18 -18.43 56.24
CA PHE A 370 12.47 -18.04 56.82
C PHE A 370 13.68 -18.32 55.91
N ASP A 371 13.44 -18.63 54.65
CA ASP A 371 14.52 -18.77 53.68
C ASP A 371 15.12 -17.40 53.34
N ASP A 372 16.33 -17.13 53.82
CA ASP A 372 17.01 -15.85 53.61
C ASP A 372 17.42 -15.61 52.14
N ASP A 373 17.46 -16.67 51.32
CA ASP A 373 17.89 -16.62 49.92
C ASP A 373 16.77 -17.04 48.95
N PHE A 374 15.51 -16.76 49.30
CA PHE A 374 14.37 -17.10 48.45
C PHE A 374 14.44 -16.49 47.03
N ALA A 375 15.21 -15.40 46.86
CA ALA A 375 15.43 -14.71 45.58
C ALA A 375 16.00 -15.66 44.52
N GLN A 376 16.85 -16.62 44.90
CA GLN A 376 17.40 -17.60 43.98
C GLN A 376 16.32 -18.44 43.27
N HIS A 377 15.19 -18.72 43.96
CA HIS A 377 14.08 -19.48 43.39
C HIS A 377 13.22 -18.62 42.44
N VAL A 378 13.15 -17.31 42.70
CA VAL A 378 12.47 -16.34 41.84
C VAL A 378 13.25 -16.14 40.54
N ASP A 379 14.56 -15.95 40.65
CA ASP A 379 15.45 -15.79 39.50
C ASP A 379 15.53 -17.06 38.65
N ALA A 380 15.65 -18.23 39.29
CA ALA A 380 15.62 -19.52 38.60
C ALA A 380 14.32 -19.72 37.82
N PHE A 381 13.17 -19.38 38.43
CA PHE A 381 11.87 -19.49 37.77
C PHE A 381 11.76 -18.58 36.55
N TRP A 382 12.08 -17.28 36.69
CA TRP A 382 11.95 -16.33 35.59
C TRP A 382 12.91 -16.60 34.43
N PHE A 383 14.12 -17.09 34.72
CA PHE A 383 15.07 -17.58 33.73
C PHE A 383 14.52 -18.75 32.93
N GLY A 384 14.08 -19.80 33.63
CA GLY A 384 13.47 -20.95 32.98
C GLY A 384 12.22 -20.58 32.17
N PHE A 385 11.37 -19.70 32.72
CA PHE A 385 10.17 -19.21 32.07
C PHE A 385 10.50 -18.45 30.79
N GLU A 386 11.43 -17.50 30.81
CA GLU A 386 11.83 -16.75 29.61
C GLU A 386 12.39 -17.68 28.53
N LYS A 387 13.36 -18.55 28.89
CA LYS A 387 13.96 -19.47 27.93
C LYS A 387 12.93 -20.44 27.35
N LEU A 388 11.99 -20.95 28.16
CA LEU A 388 10.88 -21.78 27.67
C LEU A 388 10.03 -21.03 26.64
N MET A 389 9.67 -19.76 26.88
CA MET A 389 8.87 -18.98 25.93
C MET A 389 9.63 -18.71 24.63
N VAL A 390 10.94 -18.44 24.70
CA VAL A 390 11.81 -18.28 23.53
C VAL A 390 11.85 -19.56 22.69
N PHE A 391 12.12 -20.71 23.32
CA PHE A 391 12.22 -21.98 22.59
C PHE A 391 10.88 -22.49 22.07
N VAL A 392 9.77 -22.25 22.78
CA VAL A 392 8.42 -22.60 22.29
C VAL A 392 8.02 -21.74 21.11
N ASN A 393 8.33 -20.43 21.12
CA ASN A 393 8.04 -19.55 19.99
C ASN A 393 8.97 -19.80 18.79
N GLY A 394 10.21 -20.21 19.05
CA GLY A 394 11.20 -20.56 18.03
C GLY A 394 11.23 -22.05 17.67
N LEU A 395 10.24 -22.84 18.12
CA LEU A 395 10.22 -24.29 17.98
C LEU A 395 10.30 -24.72 16.50
N CYS A 396 9.61 -23.99 15.64
CA CYS A 396 9.57 -24.24 14.21
C CYS A 396 9.61 -22.95 13.40
N GLU A 397 10.25 -23.03 12.25
CA GLU A 397 10.25 -22.00 11.23
C GLU A 397 9.39 -22.45 10.04
N VAL A 398 8.55 -21.54 9.54
CA VAL A 398 7.67 -21.80 8.39
C VAL A 398 8.12 -20.92 7.23
N ASP A 399 8.48 -21.53 6.10
CA ASP A 399 8.79 -20.76 4.88
C ASP A 399 7.49 -20.38 4.17
N ALA A 400 6.99 -19.18 4.48
CA ALA A 400 5.79 -18.63 3.86
C ALA A 400 6.05 -17.78 2.61
N LYS A 401 7.27 -17.78 2.02
CA LYS A 401 7.62 -16.92 0.87
C LYS A 401 6.72 -17.18 -0.33
N ASP A 402 6.53 -18.45 -0.69
CA ASP A 402 5.71 -18.84 -1.83
C ASP A 402 4.23 -18.50 -1.62
N TYR A 403 3.74 -18.68 -0.40
CA TYR A 403 2.39 -18.26 -0.03
C TYR A 403 2.23 -16.74 -0.14
N SER A 404 3.19 -15.97 0.37
CA SER A 404 3.20 -14.50 0.27
C SER A 404 3.24 -14.03 -1.19
N ALA A 405 4.08 -14.65 -2.02
CA ALA A 405 4.15 -14.38 -3.45
C ALA A 405 2.83 -14.72 -4.16
N TYR A 406 2.21 -15.86 -3.81
CA TYR A 406 0.91 -16.27 -4.33
C TYR A 406 -0.19 -15.26 -3.98
N THR A 407 -0.33 -14.88 -2.70
CA THR A 407 -1.36 -13.92 -2.27
C THR A 407 -1.18 -12.56 -2.97
N SER A 408 0.06 -12.12 -3.14
CA SER A 408 0.39 -10.89 -3.88
C SER A 408 0.01 -11.00 -5.37
N LYS A 409 0.33 -12.13 -6.01
CA LYS A 409 -0.01 -12.40 -7.42
C LYS A 409 -1.51 -12.41 -7.67
N VAL A 410 -2.28 -13.13 -6.84
CA VAL A 410 -3.74 -13.20 -6.96
C VAL A 410 -4.38 -11.83 -6.82
N ARG A 411 -3.92 -11.04 -5.84
CA ARG A 411 -4.39 -9.66 -5.63
C ARG A 411 -4.07 -8.79 -6.85
N LEU A 412 -2.81 -8.79 -7.31
CA LEU A 412 -2.39 -8.01 -8.46
C LEU A 412 -3.20 -8.33 -9.72
N MET A 413 -3.43 -9.61 -10.01
CA MET A 413 -4.26 -10.03 -11.15
C MET A 413 -5.68 -9.48 -11.05
N ALA A 414 -6.29 -9.51 -9.86
CA ALA A 414 -7.62 -8.94 -9.66
C ALA A 414 -7.61 -7.40 -9.81
N SER A 415 -6.59 -6.73 -9.28
CA SER A 415 -6.39 -5.28 -9.40
C SER A 415 -6.21 -4.84 -10.85
N ASP A 416 -5.43 -5.57 -11.64
CA ASP A 416 -5.16 -5.25 -13.04
C ASP A 416 -6.42 -5.42 -13.90
N ARG A 417 -7.19 -6.49 -13.65
CA ARG A 417 -8.49 -6.70 -14.30
C ARG A 417 -9.48 -5.60 -13.95
N ALA A 418 -9.53 -5.21 -12.67
CA ALA A 418 -10.36 -4.11 -12.20
C ALA A 418 -9.96 -2.75 -12.80
N ARG A 419 -8.65 -2.52 -12.97
CA ARG A 419 -8.08 -1.34 -13.63
C ARG A 419 -8.55 -1.25 -15.08
N SER A 420 -8.42 -2.35 -15.83
CA SER A 420 -8.82 -2.41 -17.24
C SER A 420 -10.33 -2.28 -17.45
N LEU A 421 -11.14 -2.91 -16.58
CA LEU A 421 -12.60 -2.81 -16.65
C LEU A 421 -13.07 -1.39 -16.28
N GLY A 422 -12.52 -0.82 -15.20
CA GLY A 422 -12.91 0.51 -14.73
C GLY A 422 -12.58 1.65 -15.69
N ALA A 423 -11.59 1.49 -16.57
CA ALA A 423 -11.26 2.48 -17.60
C ALA A 423 -12.38 2.66 -18.65
N GLN A 424 -13.18 1.62 -18.87
CA GLN A 424 -14.24 1.56 -19.88
C GLN A 424 -15.61 1.97 -19.31
N MET A 425 -15.74 2.05 -17.99
CA MET A 425 -17.01 2.37 -17.33
C MET A 425 -17.39 3.86 -17.43
N SER A 426 -18.69 4.13 -17.41
CA SER A 426 -19.24 5.46 -17.11
C SER A 426 -19.09 5.81 -15.62
N PRO A 427 -19.20 7.10 -15.24
CA PRO A 427 -19.19 7.51 -13.84
C PRO A 427 -20.28 6.83 -12.98
N SER A 428 -21.48 6.65 -13.53
CA SER A 428 -22.61 5.97 -12.86
C SER A 428 -22.34 4.49 -12.66
N GLN A 429 -21.79 3.79 -13.67
CA GLN A 429 -21.36 2.40 -13.56
C GLN A 429 -20.27 2.20 -12.49
N VAL A 430 -19.28 3.10 -12.44
CA VAL A 430 -18.23 3.05 -11.40
C VAL A 430 -18.83 3.24 -10.00
N ALA A 431 -19.75 4.18 -9.83
CA ALA A 431 -20.41 4.41 -8.55
C ALA A 431 -21.20 3.17 -8.08
N ARG A 432 -21.95 2.56 -9.00
CA ARG A 432 -22.73 1.35 -8.70
C ARG A 432 -21.84 0.15 -8.37
N TRP A 433 -20.82 -0.11 -9.19
CA TRP A 433 -19.87 -1.19 -8.97
C TRP A 433 -19.22 -1.09 -7.59
N ARG A 434 -18.81 0.12 -7.19
CA ARG A 434 -18.22 0.35 -5.87
C ARG A 434 -19.20 0.04 -4.74
N ALA A 435 -20.46 0.46 -4.88
CA ALA A 435 -21.49 0.15 -3.89
C ALA A 435 -21.70 -1.37 -3.76
N ASP A 436 -21.69 -2.10 -4.87
CA ASP A 436 -21.84 -3.56 -4.87
C ASP A 436 -20.62 -4.26 -4.24
N VAL A 437 -19.38 -3.79 -4.51
CA VAL A 437 -18.17 -4.28 -3.85
C VAL A 437 -18.20 -3.99 -2.34
N ASP A 438 -18.64 -2.79 -1.94
CA ASP A 438 -18.73 -2.42 -0.52
C ASP A 438 -19.81 -3.23 0.21
N GLU A 439 -20.88 -3.61 -0.46
CA GLU A 439 -21.86 -4.57 0.08
C GLU A 439 -21.24 -5.96 0.30
N LEU A 440 -20.41 -6.45 -0.63
CA LEU A 440 -19.66 -7.70 -0.43
C LEU A 440 -18.70 -7.61 0.76
N LYS A 441 -18.02 -6.47 0.96
CA LYS A 441 -17.18 -6.25 2.15
C LYS A 441 -18.00 -6.34 3.43
N LYS A 442 -19.15 -5.67 3.49
CA LYS A 442 -20.04 -5.70 4.67
C LYS A 442 -20.50 -7.12 4.99
N ARG A 443 -20.82 -7.93 3.98
CA ARG A 443 -21.18 -9.35 4.17
C ARG A 443 -20.03 -10.17 4.76
N MET A 444 -18.80 -9.89 4.32
CA MET A 444 -17.59 -10.55 4.86
C MET A 444 -17.29 -10.11 6.31
N GLU A 445 -17.62 -8.88 6.68
CA GLU A 445 -17.47 -8.37 8.04
C GLU A 445 -18.54 -8.92 8.99
N ASN A 446 -19.79 -9.02 8.52
CA ASN A 446 -20.96 -9.44 9.29
C ASN A 446 -21.59 -10.74 8.75
N PRO A 447 -21.05 -11.92 9.10
CA PRO A 447 -21.60 -13.21 8.66
C PRO A 447 -22.95 -13.58 9.30
N SER A 448 -23.68 -12.63 9.90
CA SER A 448 -24.90 -12.88 10.70
C SER A 448 -26.20 -13.06 9.91
N LYS A 449 -26.13 -13.34 8.60
CA LYS A 449 -27.24 -13.93 7.86
C LYS A 449 -26.77 -15.24 7.26
N LYS A 450 -27.29 -16.35 7.79
CA LYS A 450 -27.06 -17.74 7.37
C LYS A 450 -26.86 -17.83 5.85
N GLU A 451 -25.63 -18.05 5.43
CA GLU A 451 -25.37 -18.78 4.19
C GLU A 451 -25.81 -20.22 4.46
N THR A 452 -27.04 -20.53 4.06
CA THR A 452 -27.49 -21.91 3.90
C THR A 452 -27.07 -22.29 2.47
N PRO A 453 -26.48 -23.47 2.24
CA PRO A 453 -26.04 -23.90 0.91
C PRO A 453 -27.16 -23.88 -0.14
#